data_AF-A0A699RLN3-F1
#
_entry.id   AF-A0A699RLN3-F1
#
_cell.length_a   1.000
_cell.length_b   1.000
_cell.length_c   1.000
_cell.angle_alpha   90.00
_cell.angle_beta   90.00
_cell.angle_gamma   90.00
#
_symmetry.space_group_name_H-M   'P 1'
#
loop_
_entity.id
_entity.type
_entity.pdbx_description
1 polymer ?
#
loop_
_entity_poly.entity_id
_entity_poly.type
_entity_poly.pdbx_seq_one_letter_code
_entity_poly.pdbx_strand_id
1 'polypeptide(L)'
;MLFRIRARAEGNAAAQNGNQIRCYNYRRVGHYARNCTVRPRRMDAAYLQTQLLISQKEEAGIQLQAEEYDLMAAAADLDEIKEVNANYILMANLQKASTSGTQTDSAPVYDTDGSAE
;
A
#
# COMPACT_ATOMS: atom_id res chain seq x y z
N MET A 1 61.98 19.46 59.66
CA MET A 1 60.60 19.97 59.48
C MET A 1 59.95 19.20 58.34
N LEU A 2 58.98 18.33 58.63
CA LEU A 2 58.16 17.65 57.62
C LEU A 2 56.73 18.19 57.76
N PHE A 3 56.29 19.02 56.82
CA PHE A 3 54.90 19.43 56.71
C PHE A 3 54.09 18.28 56.09
N ARG A 4 53.12 17.74 56.85
CA ARG A 4 52.11 16.82 56.32
C ARG A 4 50.92 17.63 55.81
N ILE A 5 50.70 17.65 54.50
CA ILE A 5 49.46 18.15 53.90
C ILE A 5 48.42 17.02 54.01
N ARG A 6 47.36 17.20 54.80
CA ARG A 6 46.16 16.36 54.76
C ARG A 6 45.26 16.88 53.65
N ALA A 7 45.06 16.09 52.60
CA ALA A 7 43.98 16.33 51.65
C ALA A 7 42.64 16.13 52.37
N ARG A 8 41.85 17.19 52.45
CA ARG A 8 40.50 17.19 52.99
C ARG A 8 39.60 16.41 52.02
N ALA A 9 38.95 15.35 52.50
CA ALA A 9 37.89 14.70 51.75
C ALA A 9 36.65 15.61 51.75
N GLU A 10 36.52 16.42 50.70
CA GLU A 10 35.30 17.16 50.39
C GLU A 10 34.39 16.26 49.54
N GLY A 11 33.54 15.50 50.24
CA GLY A 11 32.39 14.81 49.67
C GLY A 11 31.13 15.44 50.23
N ASN A 12 30.52 16.31 49.43
CA ASN A 12 29.64 17.37 49.88
C ASN A 12 28.25 16.83 50.24
N ALA A 13 27.75 17.27 51.39
CA ALA A 13 26.39 17.04 51.84
C ALA A 13 25.37 17.65 50.87
N ALA A 14 24.39 16.85 50.43
CA ALA A 14 23.05 17.35 50.13
C ALA A 14 22.10 16.15 50.08
N ALA A 15 21.20 16.11 51.05
CA ALA A 15 19.94 15.40 50.94
C ALA A 15 19.25 15.84 49.63
N GLN A 16 19.31 15.00 48.60
CA GLN A 16 18.53 15.14 47.38
C GLN A 16 17.51 13.99 47.36
N ASN A 17 16.66 14.03 48.38
CA ASN A 17 15.21 13.82 48.35
C ASN A 17 14.68 13.39 46.97
N GLY A 18 14.12 12.17 46.90
CA GLY A 18 12.86 11.86 46.20
C GLY A 18 12.60 12.35 44.77
N ASN A 19 13.59 12.81 44.01
CA ASN A 19 13.34 13.37 42.69
C ASN A 19 13.19 12.25 41.68
N GLN A 20 11.92 11.93 41.48
CA GLN A 20 11.33 11.03 40.52
C GLN A 20 11.70 11.44 39.08
N ILE A 21 12.96 11.27 38.67
CA ILE A 21 13.38 11.56 37.29
C ILE A 21 12.68 10.55 36.35
N ARG A 22 12.05 11.03 35.28
CA ARG A 22 11.44 10.14 34.27
C ARG A 22 12.56 9.53 33.43
N CYS A 23 12.74 8.22 33.52
CA CYS A 23 13.65 7.52 32.63
C CYS A 23 12.97 7.36 31.26
N TYR A 24 13.41 8.18 30.29
CA TYR A 24 12.81 8.24 28.95
C TYR A 24 12.82 6.90 28.20
N ASN A 25 13.71 5.96 28.57
CA ASN A 25 13.78 4.63 27.95
C ASN A 25 12.70 3.63 28.43
N TYR A 26 12.03 3.85 29.58
CA TYR A 26 11.18 2.79 30.18
C TYR A 26 9.70 3.18 30.37
N ARG A 27 9.24 4.35 29.89
CA ARG A 27 7.85 4.88 30.07
C ARG A 27 7.33 4.84 31.52
N ARG A 28 8.20 4.63 32.51
CA ARG A 28 7.92 4.70 33.94
C ARG A 28 8.92 5.63 34.60
N VAL A 29 8.47 6.18 35.72
CA VAL A 29 9.31 6.80 36.72
C VAL A 29 10.47 5.86 37.09
N GLY A 30 11.71 6.33 37.06
CA GLY A 30 12.86 5.49 37.41
C GLY A 30 14.09 6.31 37.81
N HIS A 31 14.90 5.77 38.72
CA HIS A 31 16.12 6.38 39.24
C HIS A 31 17.11 6.83 38.16
N TYR A 32 18.12 7.63 38.56
CA TYR A 32 19.27 8.02 37.72
C TYR A 32 19.71 6.88 36.81
N ALA A 33 20.02 7.16 35.54
CA ALA A 33 20.40 6.14 34.55
C ALA A 33 21.52 5.19 35.03
N ARG A 34 22.40 5.65 35.94
CA ARG A 34 23.44 4.85 36.60
C ARG A 34 22.93 3.77 37.57
N ASN A 35 21.71 3.93 38.09
CA ASN A 35 21.05 3.07 39.08
C ASN A 35 19.91 2.23 38.47
N CYS A 36 19.73 2.24 37.15
CA CYS A 36 18.74 1.37 36.50
C CYS A 36 19.20 -0.09 36.59
N THR A 37 18.60 -0.85 37.52
CA THR A 37 18.82 -2.30 37.68
C THR A 37 18.13 -3.11 36.58
N VAL A 38 17.12 -2.53 35.92
CA VAL A 38 16.49 -3.10 34.74
C VAL A 38 17.43 -2.94 33.56
N ARG A 39 18.05 -4.04 33.13
CA ARG A 39 18.92 -4.10 31.95
C ARG A 39 18.19 -3.44 30.77
N PRO A 40 18.74 -2.40 30.12
CA PRO A 40 18.25 -1.95 28.82
C PRO A 40 18.14 -3.18 27.92
N ARG A 41 17.07 -3.32 27.13
CA ARG A 41 16.97 -4.43 26.19
C ARG A 41 18.22 -4.36 25.31
N ARG A 42 19.19 -5.25 25.59
CA ARG A 42 20.33 -5.43 24.70
C ARG A 42 19.70 -6.07 23.47
N MET A 43 19.58 -5.29 22.40
CA MET A 43 19.30 -5.85 21.10
C MET A 43 20.58 -6.57 20.70
N ASP A 44 20.64 -7.87 20.98
CA ASP A 44 21.71 -8.69 20.45
C ASP A 44 21.58 -8.77 18.93
N ALA A 45 22.68 -9.15 18.28
CA ALA A 45 22.73 -9.22 16.81
C ALA A 45 21.65 -10.17 16.26
N ALA A 46 21.34 -11.25 16.99
CA ALA A 46 20.30 -12.22 16.63
C ALA A 46 18.89 -11.60 16.63
N TYR A 47 18.57 -10.80 17.66
CA TYR A 47 17.30 -10.08 17.73
C TYR A 47 17.17 -9.04 16.63
N LEU A 48 18.22 -8.26 16.36
CA LEU A 48 18.22 -7.27 15.27
C LEU A 48 18.04 -7.92 13.90
N GLN A 49 18.74 -9.02 13.66
CA GLN A 49 18.64 -9.78 12.42
C GLN A 49 17.23 -10.33 12.21
N THR A 50 16.63 -10.89 13.26
CA THR A 50 15.25 -11.40 13.21
C THR A 50 14.25 -10.27 12.95
N GLN A 51 14.41 -9.13 13.61
CA GLN A 51 13.53 -7.98 13.42
C GLN A 51 13.61 -7.43 11.99
N LEU A 52 14.81 -7.36 11.41
CA LEU A 52 15.00 -6.94 10.02
C LEU A 52 14.32 -7.90 9.04
N LEU A 53 14.50 -9.21 9.23
CA LEU A 53 13.87 -10.24 8.39
C LEU A 53 12.34 -10.17 8.45
N ILE A 54 11.76 -9.89 9.63
CA ILE A 54 10.32 -9.70 9.77
C ILE A 54 9.88 -8.46 9.00
N SER A 55 10.57 -7.33 9.17
CA SER A 55 10.24 -6.08 8.47
C SER A 55 10.34 -6.23 6.94
N GLN A 56 11.36 -6.91 6.42
CA GLN A 56 11.48 -7.16 4.98
C GLN A 56 10.31 -7.99 4.42
N LYS A 57 9.86 -9.01 5.18
CA LYS A 57 8.72 -9.84 4.78
C LYS A 57 7.41 -9.07 4.84
N GLU A 58 7.23 -8.25 5.86
CA GLU A 58 6.07 -7.38 6.00
C GLU A 58 6.00 -6.36 4.85
N GLU A 59 7.12 -5.72 4.53
CA GLU A 59 7.23 -4.77 3.43
C GLU A 59 6.95 -5.43 2.06
N ALA A 60 7.50 -6.62 1.80
CA ALA A 60 7.17 -7.38 0.60
C ALA A 60 5.69 -7.78 0.55
N GLY A 61 5.09 -8.12 1.69
CA GLY A 61 3.66 -8.40 1.79
C GLY A 61 2.78 -7.20 1.44
N ILE A 62 3.15 -6.01 1.89
CA ILE A 62 2.46 -4.76 1.57
C ILE A 62 2.56 -4.45 0.06
N GLN A 63 3.74 -4.63 -0.54
CA GLN A 63 3.93 -4.42 -1.98
C GLN A 63 3.06 -5.38 -2.81
N LEU A 64 3.06 -6.66 -2.48
CA LEU A 64 2.24 -7.66 -3.17
C LEU A 64 0.75 -7.35 -3.06
N GLN A 65 0.30 -6.88 -1.88
CA GLN A 65 -1.11 -6.54 -1.68
C GLN A 65 -1.52 -5.30 -2.49
N ALA A 66 -0.63 -4.34 -2.69
CA ALA A 66 -0.87 -3.20 -3.57
C ALA A 66 -0.98 -3.64 -5.04
N GLU A 67 -0.08 -4.50 -5.50
CA GLU A 67 -0.11 -5.04 -6.87
C GLU A 67 -1.38 -5.88 -7.11
N GLU A 68 -1.81 -6.69 -6.14
CA GLU A 68 -3.07 -7.43 -6.22
C GLU A 68 -4.27 -6.50 -6.39
N TYR A 69 -4.31 -5.39 -5.63
CA TYR A 69 -5.39 -4.41 -5.74
C TYR A 69 -5.41 -3.73 -7.12
N ASP A 70 -4.25 -3.34 -7.63
CA ASP A 70 -4.12 -2.72 -8.95
C ASP A 70 -4.55 -3.67 -10.08
N LEU A 71 -4.18 -4.95 -9.98
CA LEU A 71 -4.61 -5.98 -10.94
C LEU A 71 -6.12 -6.20 -10.91
N MET A 72 -6.73 -6.20 -9.72
CA MET A 72 -8.19 -6.31 -9.57
C MET A 72 -8.91 -5.10 -10.17
N ALA A 73 -8.37 -3.89 -10.00
CA ALA A 73 -8.91 -2.68 -10.64
C ALA A 73 -8.81 -2.77 -12.16
N ALA A 74 -7.64 -3.13 -12.71
CA ALA A 74 -7.46 -3.30 -14.15
C ALA A 74 -8.35 -4.40 -14.74
N ALA A 75 -8.62 -5.47 -14.00
CA ALA A 75 -9.54 -6.52 -14.41
C ALA A 75 -10.99 -6.04 -14.50
N ALA A 76 -11.42 -5.14 -13.60
CA ALA A 76 -12.74 -4.52 -13.65
C ALA A 76 -12.89 -3.62 -14.88
N ASP A 77 -11.89 -2.77 -15.16
CA ASP A 77 -11.89 -1.92 -16.35
C ASP A 77 -11.95 -2.74 -17.65
N LEU A 78 -11.26 -3.89 -17.69
CA LEU A 78 -11.27 -4.79 -18.85
C LEU A 78 -12.66 -5.40 -19.08
N ASP A 79 -13.43 -5.68 -18.04
CA ASP A 79 -14.79 -6.21 -18.14
C ASP A 79 -15.73 -5.18 -18.79
N GLU A 80 -15.66 -3.92 -18.37
CA GLU A 80 -16.41 -2.81 -18.96
C GLU A 80 -16.08 -2.64 -20.45
N ILE A 81 -14.79 -2.68 -20.81
CA ILE A 81 -14.36 -2.58 -22.21
C ILE A 81 -14.91 -3.75 -23.04
N LYS A 82 -14.93 -4.97 -22.50
CA LYS A 82 -15.49 -6.15 -23.19
C LYS A 82 -16.99 -5.98 -23.43
N GLU A 83 -17.73 -5.47 -22.46
CA GLU A 83 -19.16 -5.20 -22.60
C GLU A 83 -19.43 -4.17 -23.71
N VAL A 84 -18.71 -3.04 -23.69
CA VAL A 84 -18.83 -2.00 -24.71
C VAL A 84 -18.50 -2.54 -26.10
N ASN A 85 -17.46 -3.38 -26.22
CA ASN A 85 -17.10 -4.00 -27.49
C ASN A 85 -18.17 -4.97 -27.99
N ALA A 86 -18.74 -5.79 -27.11
CA ALA A 86 -19.85 -6.69 -27.46
C ALA A 86 -21.08 -5.90 -27.96
N ASN A 87 -21.41 -4.80 -27.27
CA ASN A 87 -22.50 -3.89 -27.68
C ASN A 87 -22.22 -3.27 -29.06
N TYR A 88 -20.99 -2.83 -29.31
CA TYR A 88 -20.59 -2.30 -30.62
C TYR A 88 -20.76 -3.34 -31.75
N ILE A 89 -20.33 -4.58 -31.52
CA ILE A 89 -20.50 -5.68 -32.50
C ILE A 89 -21.98 -5.96 -32.77
N LEU A 90 -22.82 -5.97 -31.72
CA LEU A 90 -24.26 -6.19 -31.86
C LEU A 90 -24.91 -5.11 -32.72
N MET A 91 -24.59 -3.84 -32.48
CA MET A 91 -25.10 -2.72 -33.28
C MET A 91 -24.70 -2.83 -34.76
N ALA A 92 -23.45 -3.21 -35.05
CA ALA A 92 -23.00 -3.42 -36.42
C ALA A 92 -23.77 -4.55 -37.12
N ASN A 93 -24.09 -5.64 -36.41
CA ASN A 93 -24.88 -6.75 -36.96
C ASN A 93 -26.33 -6.35 -37.22
N LEU A 94 -26.94 -5.57 -36.31
CA LEU A 94 -28.30 -5.05 -36.50
C LEU A 94 -28.37 -4.11 -37.71
N GLN A 95 -27.43 -3.17 -37.84
CA GLN A 95 -27.36 -2.27 -39.00
C GLN A 95 -27.22 -3.06 -40.31
N LYS A 96 -26.31 -4.05 -40.35
CA LYS A 96 -26.13 -4.93 -41.51
C LYS A 96 -27.43 -5.67 -41.87
N ALA A 97 -28.12 -6.25 -40.88
CA ALA A 97 -29.38 -6.93 -41.08
C ALA A 97 -30.47 -5.98 -41.61
N SER A 98 -30.56 -4.75 -41.10
CA SER A 98 -31.49 -3.73 -41.59
C SER A 98 -31.18 -3.28 -43.02
N THR A 99 -29.90 -3.15 -43.40
CA THR A 99 -29.50 -2.81 -44.78
C THR A 99 -29.63 -3.96 -45.76
N SER A 100 -29.63 -5.21 -45.28
CA SER A 100 -29.83 -6.41 -46.10
C SER A 100 -31.27 -6.54 -46.62
N GLY A 101 -32.23 -5.78 -46.07
CA GLY A 101 -33.65 -5.85 -46.44
C GLY A 101 -34.09 -4.87 -47.53
N THR A 102 -33.19 -4.04 -48.10
CA THR A 102 -33.58 -2.96 -49.02
C THR A 102 -33.25 -3.19 -50.50
N GLN A 103 -32.82 -4.40 -50.89
CA GLN A 103 -32.44 -4.67 -52.29
C GLN A 103 -32.78 -6.10 -52.76
N THR A 104 -34.05 -6.50 -52.70
CA THR A 104 -34.57 -7.60 -53.54
C THR A 104 -36.08 -7.47 -53.63
N ASP A 105 -36.54 -6.58 -54.51
CA ASP A 105 -37.74 -6.74 -55.34
C ASP A 105 -38.19 -5.37 -55.84
N SER A 106 -37.59 -4.90 -56.93
CA SER A 106 -38.18 -3.91 -57.85
C SER A 106 -37.20 -3.76 -59.02
N ALA A 107 -37.12 -4.80 -59.86
CA ALA A 107 -36.79 -4.54 -61.25
C ALA A 107 -37.98 -3.79 -61.84
N PRO A 108 -37.85 -2.55 -62.35
CA PRO A 108 -38.93 -1.96 -63.12
C PRO A 108 -38.98 -2.68 -64.47
N VAL A 109 -39.77 -3.74 -64.54
CA VAL A 109 -40.17 -4.38 -65.79
C VAL A 109 -41.25 -3.49 -66.41
N TYR A 110 -40.86 -2.71 -67.43
CA TYR A 110 -41.81 -2.09 -68.34
C TYR A 110 -41.75 -2.85 -69.66
N ASP A 111 -42.70 -3.76 -69.87
CA ASP A 111 -43.06 -4.22 -71.21
C ASP A 111 -43.76 -3.05 -71.92
N THR A 112 -43.03 -2.38 -72.81
CA THR A 112 -43.61 -1.38 -73.70
C THR A 112 -44.11 -2.11 -74.95
N ASP A 113 -45.15 -2.91 -74.79
CA ASP A 113 -45.96 -3.38 -75.91
C ASP A 113 -46.93 -2.26 -76.27
N GLY A 114 -46.48 -1.41 -77.20
CA GLY A 114 -47.34 -0.45 -77.88
C GLY A 114 -48.43 -1.17 -78.66
N SER A 115 -49.63 -1.19 -78.09
CA SER A 115 -50.86 -1.70 -78.70
C SER A 115 -51.70 -0.56 -79.27
N ALA A 116 -52.28 -0.81 -80.47
CA ALA A 116 -53.34 -0.12 -81.21
C ALA A 116 -52.94 1.24 -81.86
N GLU A 117 -53.11 1.50 -83.17
CA GLU A 117 -53.96 0.97 -84.25
C GLU A 117 -53.20 0.84 -85.58
#